data_AF-A0A6M0P8A6-F1
#
_entry.id   AF-A0A6M0P8A6-F1
#
_cell.length_a   1.000
_cell.length_b   1.000
_cell.length_c   1.000
_cell.angle_alpha   90.00
_cell.angle_beta   90.00
_cell.angle_gamma   90.00
#
_symmetry.space_group_name_H-M   'P 1'
#
loop_
_entity.id
_entity.type
_entity.pdbx_description
1 polymer ?
#
loop_
_entity_poly.entity_id
_entity_poly.type
_entity_poly.pdbx_seq_one_letter_code
_entity_poly.pdbx_strand_id
1 'polypeptide(L)'
;MKKDAWVLRLKDESKEDYMTGDYYFDDKGEDVDWLTKDLNSATLFEDKECAIKNFKLHEKTIFDKFGKGAICNFGYTNLMKHFEFVEVEIEID
;
A
#
# COMPACT_ATOMS: atom_id res chain seq x y z
N MET A 1 -6.24 -23.33 6.22
CA MET A 1 -4.86 -23.51 5.67
C MET A 1 -4.13 -22.18 5.82
N LYS A 2 -2.83 -22.15 6.16
CA LYS A 2 -2.06 -20.90 6.21
C LYS A 2 -1.45 -20.60 4.85
N LYS A 3 -1.42 -19.32 4.45
CA LYS A 3 -0.77 -18.84 3.24
C LYS A 3 0.00 -17.57 3.55
N ASP A 4 1.16 -17.42 2.92
CA ASP A 4 1.94 -16.19 3.00
C ASP A 4 1.32 -15.14 2.07
N ALA A 5 1.24 -13.92 2.57
CA ALA A 5 0.76 -12.75 1.86
C ALA A 5 1.56 -11.52 2.27
N TRP A 6 1.25 -10.38 1.67
CA TRP A 6 1.91 -9.12 1.96
C TRP A 6 0.91 -8.01 2.22
N VAL A 7 1.29 -7.09 3.10
CA VAL A 7 0.61 -5.82 3.31
C VAL A 7 1.60 -4.67 3.09
N LEU A 8 1.10 -3.47 2.83
CA LEU A 8 1.92 -2.27 2.80
C LEU A 8 1.86 -1.59 4.17
N ARG A 9 2.98 -1.59 4.89
CA ARG A 9 3.14 -0.84 6.15
C ARG A 9 3.72 0.53 5.87
N LEU A 10 3.16 1.57 6.49
CA LEU A 10 3.69 2.93 6.45
C LEU A 10 5.04 2.97 7.18
N LYS A 11 6.07 3.47 6.50
CA LYS A 11 7.41 3.58 7.07
C LYS A 11 7.46 4.66 8.14
N ASP A 12 8.37 4.49 9.10
CA ASP A 12 8.53 5.42 10.21
C ASP A 12 8.85 6.85 9.75
N GLU A 13 9.67 7.03 8.70
CA GLU A 13 9.98 8.35 8.15
C GLU A 13 8.80 9.06 7.46
N SER A 14 7.70 8.33 7.23
CA SER A 14 6.48 8.86 6.62
C SER A 14 5.35 9.05 7.63
N LYS A 15 5.57 8.70 8.90
CA LYS A 15 4.62 8.92 10.00
C LYS A 15 4.71 10.38 10.46
N GLU A 16 3.56 10.95 10.81
CA GLU A 16 3.51 12.21 11.56
C GLU A 16 3.87 11.98 13.03
N ASP A 17 4.31 13.02 13.74
CA ASP A 17 4.80 12.91 15.12
C ASP A 17 3.78 12.27 16.09
N TYR A 18 2.48 12.42 15.81
CA TYR A 18 1.40 11.82 16.62
C TYR A 18 1.08 10.37 16.25
N MET A 19 1.59 9.87 15.13
CA MET A 19 1.31 8.53 14.63
C MET A 19 2.19 7.51 15.35
N THR A 20 1.60 6.84 16.34
CA THR A 20 2.25 5.77 17.10
C THR A 20 1.81 4.39 16.63
N GLY A 21 2.77 3.45 16.59
CA GLY A 21 2.55 2.06 16.17
C GLY A 21 2.63 1.86 14.66
N ASP A 22 2.13 0.72 14.21
CA ASP A 22 2.08 0.37 12.80
C ASP A 22 0.77 0.85 12.17
N TYR A 23 0.90 1.41 10.98
CA TYR A 23 -0.22 1.79 10.11
C TYR A 23 -0.02 1.07 8.78
N TYR A 24 -1.11 0.60 8.20
CA TYR A 24 -1.12 -0.18 6.98
C TYR A 24 -1.99 0.50 5.95
N PHE A 25 -1.66 0.30 4.68
CA PHE A 25 -2.45 0.78 3.56
C PHE A 25 -3.83 0.10 3.54
N ASP A 26 -4.88 0.89 3.37
CA ASP A 26 -6.26 0.44 3.23
C ASP A 26 -6.90 1.14 2.02
N ASP A 27 -6.98 0.42 0.90
CA ASP A 27 -7.59 0.86 -0.36
C ASP A 27 -9.12 0.82 -0.36
N LYS A 28 -9.73 0.29 0.70
CA LYS A 28 -11.19 0.16 0.86
C LYS A 28 -11.75 1.03 1.98
N GLY A 29 -10.88 1.57 2.84
CA GLY A 29 -11.26 2.40 3.98
C GLY A 29 -12.03 3.65 3.56
N GLU A 30 -13.09 3.95 4.30
CA GLU A 30 -13.85 5.20 4.19
C GLU A 30 -13.21 6.34 5.03
N ASP A 31 -12.24 5.99 5.88
CA ASP A 31 -11.53 6.93 6.74
C ASP A 31 -10.46 7.73 5.99
N VAL A 32 -10.14 8.90 6.58
CA VAL A 32 -9.21 9.87 6.00
C VAL A 32 -7.79 9.27 5.95
N ASP A 33 -7.16 9.38 4.77
CA ASP A 33 -5.76 9.07 4.46
C ASP A 33 -5.38 7.64 4.03
N TRP A 34 -6.34 6.74 3.77
CA TRP A 34 -6.06 5.39 3.22
C TRP A 34 -5.15 4.54 4.12
N LEU A 35 -5.28 4.73 5.43
CA LEU A 35 -4.48 4.08 6.45
C LEU A 35 -5.37 3.43 7.51
N THR A 36 -4.97 2.25 7.96
CA THR A 36 -5.61 1.55 9.09
C THR A 36 -4.57 1.06 10.09
N LYS A 37 -4.95 0.98 11.37
CA LYS A 37 -4.16 0.28 12.40
C LYS A 37 -4.54 -1.19 12.53
N ASP A 38 -5.69 -1.58 11.99
CA ASP A 38 -6.15 -2.96 12.03
C ASP A 38 -5.57 -3.72 10.84
N LEU A 39 -4.66 -4.65 11.13
CA LEU A 39 -4.03 -5.49 10.12
C LEU A 39 -5.06 -6.30 9.31
N ASN A 40 -6.20 -6.68 9.91
CA ASN A 40 -7.24 -7.43 9.20
C ASN A 40 -8.02 -6.57 8.20
N SER A 41 -7.96 -5.25 8.37
CA SER A 41 -8.56 -4.28 7.45
C SER A 41 -7.56 -3.80 6.38
N ALA A 42 -6.28 -4.16 6.49
CA ALA A 42 -5.26 -3.75 5.54
C ALA A 42 -5.47 -4.39 4.14
N THR A 43 -5.07 -3.67 3.09
CA THR A 43 -5.04 -4.24 1.74
C THR A 43 -4.04 -5.38 1.68
N LEU A 44 -4.57 -6.56 1.36
CA LEU A 44 -3.82 -7.81 1.26
C LEU A 44 -3.36 -8.04 -0.18
N PHE A 45 -2.09 -8.38 -0.35
CA PHE A 45 -1.49 -8.77 -1.61
C PHE A 45 -1.04 -10.23 -1.53
N GLU A 46 -1.64 -11.11 -2.32
CA GLU A 46 -1.23 -12.53 -2.36
C GLU A 46 -0.03 -12.79 -3.28
N ASP A 47 0.36 -11.80 -4.08
CA ASP A 47 1.52 -11.83 -4.96
C ASP A 47 2.13 -10.43 -5.01
N LYS A 48 3.25 -10.26 -4.30
CA LYS A 48 3.99 -9.01 -4.20
C LYS A 48 4.47 -8.50 -5.56
N GLU A 49 4.95 -9.38 -6.44
CA GLU A 49 5.50 -8.99 -7.73
C GLU A 49 4.38 -8.54 -8.69
N CYS A 50 3.24 -9.24 -8.65
CA CYS A 50 2.04 -8.81 -9.36
C CYS A 50 1.55 -7.44 -8.88
N ALA A 51 1.51 -7.20 -7.56
CA ALA A 51 1.14 -5.92 -6.99
C ALA A 51 2.08 -4.78 -7.47
N ILE A 52 3.40 -4.99 -7.39
CA ILE A 52 4.40 -4.03 -7.87
C ILE A 52 4.20 -3.72 -9.36
N LYS A 53 3.96 -4.74 -10.19
CA LYS A 53 3.71 -4.56 -11.63
C LYS A 53 2.47 -3.70 -11.86
N ASN A 54 1.40 -3.93 -11.11
CA ASN A 54 0.16 -3.17 -11.22
C ASN A 54 0.35 -1.70 -10.79
N PHE A 55 1.08 -1.43 -9.71
CA PHE A 55 1.40 -0.05 -9.30
C PHE A 55 2.19 0.71 -10.35
N LYS A 56 3.18 0.06 -10.99
CA LYS A 56 3.96 0.66 -12.08
C LYS A 56 3.10 0.93 -13.32
N LEU A 57 2.20 -0.01 -13.66
CA LEU A 57 1.29 0.16 -14.78
C LEU A 57 0.29 1.29 -14.55
N HIS A 58 -0.25 1.39 -13.32
CA HIS A 58 -1.14 2.48 -12.93
C HIS A 58 -0.43 3.82 -13.03
N GLU A 59 0.76 3.95 -12.43
CA GLU A 59 1.57 5.17 -12.49
C GLU A 59 1.86 5.60 -13.93
N LYS A 60 2.30 4.67 -14.77
CA LYS A 60 2.53 4.93 -16.19
C LYS A 60 1.26 5.44 -16.88
N THR A 61 0.13 4.80 -16.62
CA THR A 61 -1.16 5.18 -17.23
C THR A 61 -1.60 6.58 -16.82
N ILE A 62 -1.39 6.96 -15.55
CA ILE A 62 -1.66 8.32 -15.06
C ILE A 62 -0.77 9.33 -15.76
N PHE A 63 0.54 9.07 -15.89
CA PHE A 63 1.46 9.98 -16.58
C PHE A 63 1.20 10.08 -18.08
N ASP A 64 0.83 8.98 -18.74
CA ASP A 64 0.48 8.99 -20.17
C ASP A 64 -0.79 9.82 -20.42
N LYS A 65 -1.75 9.79 -19.49
CA LYS A 65 -3.03 10.50 -19.63
C LYS A 65 -2.98 11.97 -19.22
N PHE A 66 -2.26 12.29 -18.15
CA PHE A 66 -2.30 13.61 -17.50
C PHE A 66 -0.95 14.35 -17.53
N GLY A 67 0.09 13.71 -18.08
CA GLY A 67 1.44 14.26 -18.16
C GLY A 67 2.32 13.90 -16.96
N LYS A 68 3.64 14.09 -17.12
CA LYS A 68 4.66 13.73 -16.12
C LYS A 68 4.56 14.50 -14.79
N GLY A 69 3.82 15.61 -14.76
CA GLY A 69 3.60 16.41 -13.56
C GLY A 69 2.36 15.98 -12.76
N ALA A 70 1.62 14.97 -13.20
CA ALA A 70 0.43 14.50 -12.52
C ALA A 70 0.76 13.91 -11.14
N ILE A 71 -0.09 14.18 -10.16
CA ILE A 71 0.01 13.57 -8.83
C ILE A 71 -0.51 12.13 -8.93
N CYS A 72 0.30 11.15 -8.50
CA CYS A 72 -0.06 9.74 -8.52
C CYS A 72 0.20 9.10 -7.15
N ASN A 73 -0.75 9.27 -6.24
CA ASN A 73 -0.60 8.78 -4.85
C ASN A 73 -0.50 7.25 -4.77
N PHE A 74 -1.23 6.54 -5.64
CA PHE A 74 -1.23 5.08 -5.75
C PHE A 74 -0.24 4.55 -6.80
N GLY A 75 0.67 5.40 -7.26
CA GLY A 75 1.74 5.01 -8.15
C GLY A 75 2.84 4.28 -7.40
N TYR A 76 3.57 3.43 -8.12
CA TYR A 76 4.70 2.68 -7.55
C TYR A 76 5.71 3.59 -6.84
N THR A 77 6.06 4.72 -7.45
CA THR A 77 7.07 5.63 -6.88
C THR A 77 6.60 6.22 -5.57
N ASN A 78 5.35 6.68 -5.49
CA ASN A 78 4.81 7.25 -4.26
C ASN A 78 4.60 6.19 -3.17
N LEU A 79 4.02 5.05 -3.53
CA LEU A 79 3.80 3.94 -2.59
C LEU A 79 5.13 3.45 -2.01
N MET A 80 6.15 3.19 -2.82
CA MET A 80 7.44 2.68 -2.31
C MET A 80 8.28 3.72 -1.58
N LYS A 81 8.00 5.01 -1.80
CA LYS A 81 8.60 6.07 -0.99
C LYS A 81 8.09 5.99 0.44
N HIS A 82 6.78 5.85 0.62
CA HIS A 82 6.11 5.98 1.93
C HIS A 82 5.82 4.66 2.64
N PHE A 83 5.71 3.57 1.90
CA PHE A 83 5.35 2.25 2.41
C PHE A 83 6.41 1.20 2.10
N GLU A 84 6.40 0.14 2.88
CA GLU A 84 7.18 -1.07 2.67
C GLU A 84 6.28 -2.31 2.69
N PHE A 85 6.63 -3.32 1.90
CA PHE A 85 5.96 -4.61 1.95
C PHE A 85 6.41 -5.39 3.17
N VAL A 86 5.45 -5.78 4.01
CA VAL A 86 5.65 -6.67 5.15
C VAL A 86 4.93 -7.98 4.85
N GLU A 87 5.65 -9.10 5.04
CA GLU A 87 5.10 -10.44 4.90
C GLU A 87 4.25 -10.80 6.11
N VAL A 88 3.10 -11.41 5.86
CA VAL A 88 2.13 -11.81 6.88
C VAL A 88 1.60 -13.21 6.56
N GLU A 89 1.26 -13.97 7.61
CA GLU A 89 0.53 -15.23 7.46
C GLU A 89 -0.98 -14.96 7.59
N ILE A 90 -1.77 -15.46 6.64
CA ILE A 90 -3.24 -15.42 6.72
C ILE A 90 -3.81 -16.83 6.90
N GLU A 91 -4.93 -16.92 7.61
CA GLU A 91 -5.75 -18.13 7.66
C GLU A 91 -6.79 -18.11 6.54
N ILE A 92 -6.82 -19.18 5.74
CA ILE A 92 -7.81 -19.41 4.70
C ILE A 92 -8.74 -20.52 5.19
N ASP A 93 -10.03 -20.23 5.25
CA ASP A 93 -11.10 -21.21 5.52
C ASP A 93 -11.31 -22.19 4.35
#